data_AF-A0A354Z157-F1
#
_entry.id   AF-A0A354Z157-F1
#
_cell.length_a   1.000
_cell.length_b   1.000
_cell.length_c   1.000
_cell.angle_alpha   90.00
_cell.angle_beta   90.00
_cell.angle_gamma   90.00
#
_symmetry.space_group_name_H-M   'P 1'
#
loop_
_entity.id
_entity.type
_entity.pdbx_description
1 polymer ?
#
loop_
_entity_poly.entity_id
_entity_poly.type
_entity_poly.pdbx_seq_one_letter_code
_entity_poly.pdbx_strand_id
1 'polypeptide(L)'
;RDAQTERAALDRIFVPIRAAIRKHGCNRAILVGHNAHFDLGFLNAAVARVGHKRNPFHPFSTFDTVTLAGMAYGQTVLSKAVQAAGMDWNGDEAHSAVYDTERTAALFCRIVNCWRQWQVQSGT
;
A
#
# COMPACT_ATOMS: atom_id res chain seq x y z
N ARG A 1 -0.13 -18.96 12.93
CA ARG A 1 -1.35 -19.01 13.78
C ARG A 1 -1.04 -18.20 15.03
N ASP A 2 -1.37 -16.90 15.03
CA ASP A 2 -1.23 -15.96 16.18
C ASP A 2 -2.23 -14.81 16.00
N ALA A 3 -3.53 -15.13 16.03
CA ALA A 3 -4.57 -14.13 15.87
C ALA A 3 -4.60 -13.20 17.10
N GLN A 4 -4.72 -11.90 16.85
CA GLN A 4 -4.81 -10.87 17.88
C GLN A 4 -6.16 -10.16 17.78
N THR A 5 -6.57 -9.49 18.86
CA THR A 5 -7.74 -8.60 18.80
C THR A 5 -7.46 -7.46 17.82
N GLU A 6 -8.51 -6.99 17.14
CA GLU A 6 -8.39 -5.89 16.17
C GLU A 6 -7.72 -4.66 16.78
N ARG A 7 -8.05 -4.33 18.04
CA ARG A 7 -7.45 -3.21 18.74
C ARG A 7 -5.93 -3.36 18.89
N ALA A 8 -5.46 -4.51 19.36
CA ALA A 8 -4.04 -4.78 19.54
C ALA A 8 -3.29 -4.79 18.20
N ALA A 9 -3.89 -5.38 17.16
CA ALA A 9 -3.32 -5.39 15.82
C ALA A 9 -3.21 -3.97 15.23
N LEU A 10 -4.26 -3.16 15.35
CA LEU A 10 -4.26 -1.76 14.88
C LEU A 10 -3.24 -0.92 15.64
N ASP A 11 -3.10 -1.08 16.96
CA ASP A 11 -2.08 -0.36 17.74
C ASP A 11 -0.66 -0.72 17.26
N ARG A 12 -0.40 -2.01 16.99
CA ARG A 12 0.87 -2.49 16.43
C ARG A 12 1.20 -1.90 15.06
N ILE A 13 0.18 -1.64 14.23
CA ILE A 13 0.34 -1.04 12.89
C ILE A 13 0.45 0.50 13.00
N PHE A 14 -0.39 1.15 13.78
CA PHE A 14 -0.47 2.61 13.81
C PHE A 14 0.67 3.29 14.57
N VAL A 15 1.26 2.64 15.57
CA VAL A 15 2.41 3.18 16.30
C VAL A 15 3.61 3.46 15.37
N PRO A 16 4.12 2.49 14.59
CA PRO A 16 5.24 2.75 13.68
C PRO A 16 4.88 3.74 12.56
N ILE A 17 3.63 3.73 12.07
CA ILE A 17 3.18 4.71 11.06
C ILE A 17 3.24 6.13 11.61
N ARG A 18 2.73 6.38 12.82
CA ARG A 18 2.83 7.71 13.46
C ARG A 18 4.28 8.14 13.72
N ALA A 19 5.17 7.19 14.01
CA ALA A 19 6.60 7.47 14.11
C ALA A 19 7.19 7.88 12.75
N ALA A 20 6.85 7.16 11.67
CA ALA A 20 7.30 7.48 10.31
C ALA A 20 6.78 8.85 9.83
N ILE A 21 5.49 9.15 10.06
CA ILE A 21 4.89 10.46 9.72
C ILE A 21 5.70 11.59 10.34
N ARG A 22 6.00 11.50 11.65
CA ARG A 22 6.81 12.51 12.36
C ARG A 22 8.24 12.58 11.84
N LYS A 23 8.88 11.42 11.63
CA LYS A 23 10.26 11.33 11.12
C LYS A 23 10.42 12.00 9.76
N HIS A 24 9.43 11.88 8.89
CA HIS A 24 9.47 12.42 7.52
C HIS A 24 8.76 13.77 7.36
N GLY A 25 8.37 14.44 8.45
CA GLY A 25 7.70 15.74 8.39
C GLY A 25 6.36 15.72 7.65
N CYS A 26 5.69 14.57 7.59
CA CYS A 26 4.40 14.43 6.93
C CYS A 26 3.25 14.79 7.89
N ASN A 27 2.09 15.13 7.32
CA ASN A 27 0.90 15.43 8.12
C ASN A 27 0.02 14.20 8.39
N ARG A 28 -0.04 13.26 7.43
CA ARG A 28 -0.93 12.09 7.48
C ARG A 28 -0.40 10.95 6.61
N ALA A 29 -0.82 9.71 6.88
CA ALA A 29 -0.55 8.57 6.00
C ALA A 29 -1.64 8.43 4.91
N ILE A 30 -1.22 8.03 3.71
CA ILE A 30 -2.10 7.61 2.61
C ILE A 30 -1.90 6.10 2.43
N LEU A 31 -2.99 5.33 2.39
CA LEU A 31 -2.90 3.89 2.15
C LEU A 31 -2.57 3.64 0.67
N VAL A 32 -1.56 2.80 0.44
CA VAL A 32 -1.22 2.24 -0.86
C VAL A 32 -1.68 0.79 -0.87
N GLY A 33 -2.41 0.38 -1.91
CA GLY A 33 -2.93 -0.99 -2.05
C GLY A 33 -3.24 -1.34 -3.50
N HIS A 34 -3.66 -2.57 -3.77
CA HIS A 34 -4.06 -3.03 -5.11
C HIS A 34 -5.56 -3.34 -5.09
N ASN A 35 -6.37 -2.46 -5.69
CA ASN A 35 -7.78 -2.23 -5.32
C ASN A 35 -7.91 -1.60 -3.93
N ALA A 36 -7.09 -0.58 -3.65
CA ALA A 36 -6.85 0.00 -2.32
C ALA A 36 -8.11 0.41 -1.53
N HIS A 37 -9.22 0.72 -2.21
CA HIS A 37 -10.48 1.05 -1.54
C HIS A 37 -11.05 -0.14 -0.74
N PHE A 38 -10.83 -1.38 -1.20
CA PHE A 38 -11.21 -2.58 -0.48
C PHE A 38 -10.51 -2.64 0.89
N ASP A 39 -9.18 -2.56 0.91
CA ASP A 39 -8.38 -2.61 2.14
C ASP A 39 -8.72 -1.45 3.09
N LEU A 40 -8.85 -0.23 2.55
CA LEU A 40 -9.22 0.94 3.35
C LEU A 40 -10.62 0.79 3.97
N GLY A 41 -11.57 0.21 3.25
CA GLY A 41 -12.91 -0.07 3.76
C GLY A 41 -12.89 -1.01 4.97
N PHE A 42 -12.14 -2.12 4.89
CA PHE A 42 -11.98 -3.05 6.01
C PHE A 42 -11.23 -2.42 7.18
N LEU A 43 -10.17 -1.65 6.92
CA LEU A 43 -9.42 -0.93 7.94
C LEU A 43 -10.30 0.07 8.70
N ASN A 44 -11.08 0.88 7.98
CA ASN A 44 -12.00 1.85 8.57
C ASN A 44 -13.10 1.16 9.38
N ALA A 45 -13.65 0.05 8.89
CA ALA A 45 -14.64 -0.74 9.62
C ALA A 45 -14.07 -1.32 10.92
N ALA A 46 -12.84 -1.84 10.90
CA ALA A 46 -12.16 -2.33 12.10
C ALA A 46 -11.91 -1.20 13.12
N VAL A 47 -11.43 -0.04 12.64
CA VAL A 47 -11.24 1.17 13.47
C VAL A 47 -12.55 1.59 14.14
N ALA A 48 -13.67 1.56 13.40
CA ALA A 48 -14.99 1.90 13.92
C ALA A 48 -15.46 0.90 14.98
N ARG A 49 -15.32 -0.41 14.74
CA ARG A 49 -15.72 -1.47 15.69
C ARG A 49 -15.04 -1.34 17.05
N VAL A 50 -13.75 -0.98 17.07
CA VAL A 50 -12.99 -0.86 18.33
C VAL A 50 -12.90 0.57 18.87
N GLY A 51 -13.57 1.53 18.23
CA GLY A 51 -13.55 2.95 18.63
C GLY A 51 -12.15 3.57 18.66
N HIS A 52 -11.26 3.19 17.72
CA HIS A 52 -9.87 3.63 17.75
C HIS A 52 -9.71 5.10 17.31
N LYS A 53 -9.61 6.01 18.29
CA LYS A 53 -9.60 7.48 18.06
C LYS A 53 -8.43 8.03 17.22
N ARG A 54 -7.27 7.36 17.20
CA ARG A 54 -6.03 7.88 16.59
C ARG A 54 -5.63 7.16 15.31
N ASN A 55 -6.53 7.08 14.33
CA ASN A 55 -6.23 6.53 13.01
C ASN A 55 -5.29 7.49 12.23
N PRO A 56 -4.05 7.09 11.89
CA PRO A 56 -3.11 7.95 11.17
C PRO A 56 -3.39 8.05 9.67
N PHE A 57 -4.23 7.18 9.12
CA PHE A 57 -4.56 7.18 7.71
C PHE A 57 -5.55 8.28 7.36
N HIS A 58 -5.49 8.72 6.11
CA HIS A 58 -6.50 9.56 5.51
C HIS A 58 -7.81 8.74 5.32
N PRO A 59 -8.99 9.30 5.62
CA PRO A 59 -10.22 8.51 5.71
C PRO A 59 -10.76 7.99 4.38
N PHE A 60 -10.42 8.63 3.25
CA PHE A 60 -10.95 8.26 1.92
C PHE A 60 -9.90 8.19 0.81
N SER A 61 -8.94 9.11 0.77
CA SER A 61 -7.85 9.08 -0.22
C SER A 61 -6.93 7.86 -0.07
N THR A 62 -6.61 7.25 -1.22
CA THR A 62 -5.67 6.13 -1.35
C THR A 62 -4.81 6.33 -2.61
N PHE A 63 -3.70 5.61 -2.69
CA PHE A 63 -2.99 5.39 -3.95
C PHE A 63 -3.23 3.95 -4.40
N ASP A 64 -4.03 3.79 -5.45
CA ASP A 64 -4.37 2.48 -6.00
C ASP A 64 -3.36 2.05 -7.06
N THR A 65 -2.64 0.97 -6.76
CA THR A 65 -1.66 0.39 -7.67
C THR A 65 -2.29 -0.28 -8.88
N VAL A 66 -3.60 -0.58 -8.88
CA VAL A 66 -4.30 -1.02 -10.09
C VAL A 66 -4.30 0.08 -11.14
N THR A 67 -4.68 1.30 -10.76
CA THR A 67 -4.65 2.46 -11.66
C THR A 67 -3.23 2.79 -12.10
N LEU A 68 -2.28 2.79 -11.16
CA LEU A 68 -0.88 3.11 -11.46
C LEU A 68 -0.23 2.06 -12.39
N ALA A 69 -0.49 0.77 -12.17
CA ALA A 69 0.01 -0.30 -13.01
C ALA A 69 -0.68 -0.34 -14.38
N GLY A 70 -1.98 0.00 -14.44
CA GLY A 70 -2.69 0.18 -15.69
C GLY A 70 -2.04 1.24 -16.56
N MET A 71 -1.66 2.37 -15.96
CA MET A 71 -0.94 3.45 -16.64
C MET A 71 0.49 3.05 -17.03
N ALA A 72 1.26 2.44 -16.13
CA ALA A 72 2.69 2.18 -16.34
C ALA A 72 2.99 0.93 -17.19
N TYR A 73 2.15 -0.11 -17.08
CA TYR A 73 2.42 -1.44 -17.65
C TYR A 73 1.23 -2.01 -18.44
N GLY A 74 0.09 -1.32 -18.49
CA GLY A 74 -1.12 -1.84 -19.14
C GLY A 74 -1.73 -3.06 -18.43
N GLN A 75 -1.42 -3.27 -17.14
CA GLN A 75 -1.86 -4.43 -16.36
C GLN A 75 -2.61 -4.00 -15.11
N THR A 76 -3.74 -4.67 -14.82
CA THR A 76 -4.58 -4.41 -13.64
C THR A 76 -4.58 -5.56 -12.64
N VAL A 77 -3.99 -6.70 -13.00
CA VAL A 77 -3.83 -7.86 -12.11
C VAL A 77 -2.44 -7.78 -11.47
N LEU A 78 -2.35 -7.84 -10.14
CA LEU A 78 -1.10 -7.65 -9.41
C LEU A 78 0.04 -8.52 -9.94
N SER A 79 -0.18 -9.82 -10.11
CA SER A 79 0.83 -10.75 -10.61
C SER A 79 1.36 -10.35 -11.99
N LYS A 80 0.46 -10.01 -12.92
CA LYS A 80 0.82 -9.56 -14.27
C LYS A 80 1.54 -8.21 -14.24
N ALA A 81 1.12 -7.29 -13.38
CA ALA A 81 1.77 -6.00 -13.22
C ALA A 81 3.20 -6.13 -12.66
N VAL A 82 3.39 -6.99 -11.65
CA VAL A 82 4.70 -7.30 -11.07
C VAL A 82 5.62 -7.93 -12.11
N GLN A 83 5.13 -8.92 -12.86
CA GLN A 83 5.88 -9.55 -13.94
C GLN A 83 6.21 -8.56 -15.08
N ALA A 84 5.26 -7.73 -15.50
CA ALA A 84 5.48 -6.70 -16.52
C ALA A 84 6.47 -5.61 -16.07
N ALA A 85 6.58 -5.37 -14.76
CA ALA A 85 7.58 -4.49 -14.17
C ALA A 85 8.99 -5.14 -14.11
N GLY A 86 9.14 -6.39 -14.54
CA GLY A 86 10.39 -7.15 -14.53
C GLY A 86 10.74 -7.72 -13.15
N MET A 87 9.75 -7.95 -12.29
CA MET A 87 9.94 -8.50 -10.95
C MET A 87 9.39 -9.92 -10.85
N ASP A 88 10.00 -10.73 -9.97
CA ASP A 88 9.56 -12.10 -9.75
C ASP A 88 8.22 -12.16 -9.01
N TRP A 89 7.38 -13.11 -9.45
CA TRP A 89 6.12 -13.47 -8.83
C TRP A 89 6.10 -14.97 -8.53
N ASN A 90 5.87 -15.31 -7.26
CA ASN A 90 5.67 -16.67 -6.79
C ASN A 90 4.16 -16.91 -6.62
N GLY A 91 3.61 -17.79 -7.47
CA GLY A 91 2.19 -18.16 -7.40
C GLY A 91 1.81 -18.94 -6.13
N ASP A 92 2.76 -19.64 -5.52
CA ASP A 92 2.53 -20.48 -4.33
C ASP A 92 2.44 -19.64 -3.04
N GLU A 93 3.02 -18.44 -3.05
CA GLU A 93 2.93 -17.46 -1.95
C GLU A 93 1.85 -16.39 -2.18
N ALA A 94 1.25 -16.38 -3.38
CA ALA A 94 0.09 -15.55 -3.66
C ALA A 94 -1.00 -15.86 -2.63
N HIS A 95 -1.71 -14.82 -2.16
CA HIS A 95 -2.72 -14.86 -1.09
C HIS A 95 -2.19 -14.75 0.34
N SER A 96 -0.87 -14.72 0.57
CA SER A 96 -0.35 -14.21 1.83
C SER A 96 -0.42 -12.69 1.81
N ALA A 97 -1.13 -12.10 2.77
CA ALA A 97 -1.19 -10.64 2.93
C ALA A 97 0.21 -10.01 3.05
N VAL A 98 1.18 -10.73 3.61
CA VAL A 98 2.58 -10.28 3.69
C VAL A 98 3.19 -10.21 2.30
N TYR A 99 3.09 -11.29 1.52
CA TYR A 99 3.67 -11.37 0.17
C TYR A 99 3.03 -10.33 -0.75
N ASP A 100 1.70 -10.24 -0.75
CA ASP A 100 0.97 -9.26 -1.56
C ASP A 100 1.35 -7.82 -1.19
N THR A 101 1.55 -7.53 0.11
CA THR A 101 2.00 -6.20 0.57
C THR A 101 3.42 -5.89 0.10
N GLU A 102 4.35 -6.85 0.20
CA GLU A 102 5.73 -6.67 -0.25
C GLU A 102 5.81 -6.45 -1.76
N ARG A 103 5.10 -7.27 -2.54
CA ARG A 103 5.05 -7.12 -4.01
C ARG A 103 4.39 -5.82 -4.42
N THR A 104 3.30 -5.42 -3.76
CA THR A 104 2.61 -4.15 -4.01
C THR A 104 3.50 -2.95 -3.67
N ALA A 105 4.23 -3.00 -2.55
CA ALA A 105 5.17 -1.95 -2.17
C ALA A 105 6.32 -1.81 -3.19
N ALA A 106 6.90 -2.94 -3.61
CA ALA A 106 7.95 -2.96 -4.64
C ALA A 106 7.45 -2.39 -5.98
N LEU A 107 6.24 -2.79 -6.40
CA LEU A 107 5.59 -2.27 -7.62
C LEU A 107 5.35 -0.76 -7.54
N PHE A 108 4.80 -0.27 -6.43
CA PHE A 108 4.58 1.16 -6.23
C PHE A 108 5.90 1.94 -6.31
N CYS A 109 6.93 1.48 -5.59
CA CYS A 109 8.25 2.10 -5.65
C CYS A 109 8.84 2.10 -7.06
N ARG A 110 8.70 1.00 -7.81
CA ARG A 110 9.18 0.89 -9.19
C ARG A 110 8.52 1.94 -10.08
N ILE A 111 7.20 2.05 -10.04
CA ILE A 111 6.44 3.01 -10.85
C ILE A 111 6.87 4.45 -10.54
N VAL A 112 6.91 4.83 -9.26
CA VAL A 112 7.27 6.19 -8.84
C VAL A 112 8.72 6.52 -9.21
N ASN A 113 9.65 5.58 -9.03
CA ASN A 113 11.05 5.77 -9.37
C ASN A 113 11.27 5.91 -10.89
N CYS A 114 10.57 5.10 -11.70
CA CYS A 114 10.60 5.21 -13.16
C CYS A 114 10.09 6.57 -13.62
N TRP A 115 8.97 7.06 -13.08
CA TRP A 115 8.45 8.38 -13.40
C TRP A 115 9.46 9.50 -13.07
N ARG A 116 10.07 9.44 -11.88
CA ARG A 116 11.10 10.42 -11.48
C ARG A 116 12.31 10.40 -12.39
N GLN A 117 12.78 9.22 -12.79
CA GLN A 117 13.89 9.09 -13.75
C GLN A 117 13.53 9.71 -15.10
N TRP A 118 12.30 9.51 -15.57
CA TRP A 118 11.81 10.10 -16.80
C TRP A 118 11.76 11.64 -16.72
N GLN A 119 11.28 12.22 -15.62
CA GLN A 119 11.29 13.68 -15.42
C GLN A 119 12.71 14.26 -15.50
N VAL A 120 13.66 13.64 -14.81
CA VAL A 120 15.08 14.05 -14.82
C VAL A 120 15.68 13.98 -16.23
N GLN A 121 15.36 12.94 -17.01
CA GLN A 121 15.86 12.78 -18.38
C GLN A 121 15.18 13.74 -19.37
N SER A 122 13.92 14.09 -19.13
CA SER A 122 13.13 14.94 -20.02
C SER A 122 13.37 16.44 -19.81
N GLY A 123 14.21 16.82 -18.84
CA GLY A 123 14.52 18.22 -18.52
C GLY A 123 13.35 19.00 -17.91
N THR A 124 12.32 18.29 -17.41
CA THR A 124 11.14 18.85 -16.72
C THR A 124 11.21 18.60 -15.23
#